data_AF-S4W9P1-F1
#
_entry.id   AF-S4W9P1-F1
#
_cell.length_a   1.000
_cell.length_b   1.000
_cell.length_c   1.000
_cell.angle_alpha   90.00
_cell.angle_beta   90.00
_cell.angle_gamma   90.00
#
_symmetry.space_group_name_H-M   'P 1'
#
loop_
_entity.id
_entity.type
_entity.pdbx_description
1 polymer ?
#
loop_
_entity_poly.entity_id
_entity_poly.type
_entity_poly.pdbx_seq_one_letter_code
_entity_poly.pdbx_strand_id
1 'polypeptide(L)'
;MSEKKPFLYEPTTAITDYIIFLLGVFFGLSNLAIQDSQFHQLWGLAFYSVGIGGFLGGTSHGFGPKLKEVYRKTLWRFTLVFIAVTGLLIAMSAALFFVTENGKNALYITAAVLLVTYFQRIRKKDSFRSAVTFYVPLMGISLVASPWHFIFRI
;
A
#
# COMPACT_ATOMS: atom_id res chain seq x y z
N MET A 1 3.86 -41.43 -13.30
CA MET A 1 4.84 -40.42 -12.82
C MET A 1 4.14 -39.55 -11.79
N SER A 2 4.63 -39.48 -10.55
CA SER A 2 4.03 -38.60 -9.53
C SER A 2 4.36 -37.16 -9.91
N GLU A 3 3.36 -36.37 -10.30
CA GLU A 3 3.52 -34.94 -10.51
C GLU A 3 4.01 -34.31 -9.21
N LYS A 4 5.27 -33.84 -9.19
CA LYS A 4 5.78 -33.05 -8.08
C LYS A 4 4.94 -31.78 -8.00
N LYS A 5 4.08 -31.71 -6.98
CA LYS A 5 3.33 -30.48 -6.70
C LYS A 5 4.34 -29.35 -6.48
N PRO A 6 4.24 -28.23 -7.23
CA PRO A 6 5.20 -27.16 -7.09
C PRO A 6 5.18 -26.59 -5.67
N PHE A 7 6.36 -26.20 -5.17
CA PHE A 7 6.51 -25.68 -3.80
C PHE A 7 5.75 -24.36 -3.60
N LEU A 8 5.78 -23.48 -4.60
CA LEU A 8 4.97 -22.27 -4.71
C LEU A 8 3.96 -22.42 -5.85
N TYR A 9 2.75 -21.90 -5.67
CA TYR A 9 1.71 -21.94 -6.70
C TYR A 9 1.96 -20.94 -7.84
N GLU A 10 2.21 -19.67 -7.49
CA GLU A 10 2.64 -18.62 -8.42
C GLU A 10 4.06 -18.16 -8.05
N PRO A 11 5.11 -18.90 -8.46
CA PRO A 11 6.46 -18.69 -7.96
C PRO A 11 7.01 -17.29 -8.29
N THR A 12 6.84 -16.82 -9.51
CA THR A 12 7.34 -15.51 -9.93
C THR A 12 6.69 -14.38 -9.13
N THR A 13 5.34 -14.38 -9.04
CA THR A 13 4.58 -13.38 -8.26
C THR A 13 4.96 -13.40 -6.79
N ALA A 14 5.06 -14.60 -6.19
CA ALA A 14 5.42 -14.73 -4.79
C ALA A 14 6.84 -14.22 -4.49
N ILE A 15 7.80 -14.50 -5.38
CA ILE A 15 9.18 -14.01 -5.24
C ILE A 15 9.22 -12.48 -5.37
N THR A 16 8.56 -11.90 -6.37
CA THR A 16 8.52 -10.44 -6.53
C THR A 16 7.88 -9.75 -5.33
N ASP A 17 6.84 -10.33 -4.76
CA ASP A 17 6.15 -9.82 -3.58
C ASP A 17 7.06 -9.82 -2.33
N TYR A 18 7.87 -10.86 -2.14
CA TYR A 18 8.87 -10.88 -1.07
C TYR A 18 10.03 -9.91 -1.31
N ILE A 19 10.42 -9.66 -2.56
CA ILE A 19 11.39 -8.61 -2.88
C ILE A 19 10.80 -7.24 -2.52
N ILE A 20 9.53 -6.97 -2.87
CA ILE A 20 8.80 -5.76 -2.48
C ILE A 20 8.77 -5.62 -0.95
N PHE A 21 8.56 -6.71 -0.21
CA PHE A 21 8.64 -6.69 1.26
C PHE A 21 10.00 -6.18 1.77
N LEU A 22 11.09 -6.78 1.30
CA LEU A 22 12.44 -6.42 1.74
C LEU A 22 12.78 -4.97 1.39
N LEU A 23 12.49 -4.55 0.16
CA LEU A 23 12.71 -3.17 -0.29
C LEU A 23 11.83 -2.18 0.46
N GLY A 24 10.56 -2.51 0.68
CA GLY A 24 9.62 -1.66 1.43
C GLY A 24 10.05 -1.45 2.87
N VAL A 25 10.54 -2.49 3.55
CA VAL A 25 11.11 -2.36 4.90
C VAL A 25 12.37 -1.50 4.87
N PHE A 26 13.29 -1.75 3.94
CA PHE A 26 14.55 -0.99 3.83
C PHE A 26 14.31 0.50 3.58
N PHE A 27 13.53 0.86 2.55
CA PHE A 27 13.23 2.26 2.22
C PHE A 27 12.33 2.91 3.27
N GLY A 28 11.43 2.13 3.89
CA GLY A 28 10.59 2.58 4.99
C GLY A 28 11.41 3.05 6.17
N LEU A 29 12.31 2.20 6.68
CA LEU A 29 13.22 2.56 7.77
C LEU A 29 14.13 3.74 7.42
N SER A 30 14.66 3.76 6.20
CA SER A 30 15.54 4.85 5.73
C SER A 30 14.83 6.21 5.72
N ASN A 31 13.55 6.24 5.31
CA ASN A 31 12.75 7.47 5.32
C ASN A 31 12.29 7.86 6.72
N LEU A 32 11.88 6.89 7.54
CA LEU A 32 11.48 7.14 8.92
C LEU A 32 12.64 7.68 9.77
N ALA A 33 13.90 7.40 9.42
CA ALA A 33 15.06 7.99 10.08
C ALA A 33 15.15 9.53 9.93
N ILE A 34 14.46 10.13 8.96
CA ILE A 34 14.41 11.58 8.72
C ILE A 34 13.27 12.20 9.54
N GLN A 35 13.52 12.46 10.83
CA GLN A 35 12.50 12.85 11.82
C GLN A 35 11.87 14.22 11.55
N ASP A 36 12.63 15.19 11.02
CA ASP A 36 12.18 16.59 10.87
C ASP A 36 11.32 16.84 9.62
N SER A 37 10.84 15.78 8.95
CA SER A 37 10.07 15.90 7.72
C SER A 37 8.87 14.98 7.69
N GLN A 38 7.68 15.55 7.91
CA GLN A 38 6.40 14.83 7.82
C GLN A 38 6.20 14.15 6.45
N PHE A 39 6.72 14.74 5.37
CA PHE A 39 6.74 14.14 4.04
C PHE A 39 7.52 12.81 4.04
N HIS A 40 8.76 12.81 4.56
CA HIS A 40 9.56 11.60 4.65
C HIS A 40 8.94 10.57 5.61
N GLN A 41 8.32 11.01 6.71
CA GLN A 41 7.60 10.11 7.61
C GLN A 41 6.44 9.40 6.90
N LEU A 42 5.63 10.12 6.12
CA LEU A 42 4.52 9.52 5.35
C LEU A 42 5.01 8.58 4.25
N TRP A 43 6.08 8.93 3.54
CA TRP A 43 6.73 8.03 2.57
C TRP A 43 7.31 6.79 3.25
N GLY A 44 7.94 6.94 4.42
CA GLY A 44 8.46 5.84 5.20
C GLY A 44 7.37 4.85 5.60
N LEU A 45 6.24 5.36 6.09
CA LEU A 45 5.06 4.54 6.37
C LEU A 45 4.48 3.91 5.11
N ALA A 46 4.49 4.61 3.96
CA ALA A 46 4.01 4.06 2.69
C ALA A 46 4.87 2.88 2.22
N PHE A 47 6.20 3.00 2.27
CA PHE A 47 7.13 1.92 1.94
C PHE A 47 6.98 0.73 2.89
N TYR A 48 6.84 1.00 4.19
CA TYR A 48 6.61 -0.07 5.17
C TYR A 48 5.26 -0.77 4.91
N SER A 49 4.21 -0.01 4.62
CA SER A 49 2.87 -0.51 4.29
C SER A 49 2.87 -1.39 3.05
N VAL A 50 3.48 -0.94 1.93
CA VAL A 50 3.57 -1.76 0.72
C VAL A 50 4.45 -2.98 0.94
N GLY A 51 5.47 -2.87 1.79
CA GLY A 51 6.30 -4.00 2.18
C GLY A 51 5.47 -5.08 2.88
N ILE A 52 4.68 -4.72 3.89
CA ILE A 52 3.75 -5.67 4.56
C ILE A 52 2.75 -6.23 3.55
N GLY A 53 2.21 -5.39 2.66
CA GLY A 53 1.35 -5.81 1.57
C GLY A 53 1.99 -6.88 0.68
N GLY A 54 3.27 -6.68 0.32
CA GLY A 54 4.09 -7.64 -0.42
C GLY A 54 4.29 -8.94 0.34
N PHE A 55 4.64 -8.90 1.62
CA PHE A 55 4.78 -10.14 2.42
C PHE A 55 3.49 -10.98 2.44
N LEU A 56 2.35 -10.31 2.66
CA LEU A 56 1.04 -10.97 2.67
C LEU A 56 0.62 -11.44 1.27
N GLY A 57 0.90 -10.65 0.24
CA GLY A 57 0.68 -10.99 -1.17
C GLY A 57 1.48 -12.23 -1.56
N GLY A 58 2.78 -12.26 -1.27
CA GLY A 58 3.67 -13.37 -1.59
C GLY A 58 3.29 -14.65 -0.84
N THR A 59 2.79 -14.51 0.39
CA THR A 59 2.21 -15.64 1.14
C THR A 59 0.93 -16.14 0.49
N SER A 60 0.05 -15.23 0.04
CA SER A 60 -1.20 -15.56 -0.65
C SER A 60 -0.96 -16.23 -2.01
N HIS A 61 -0.11 -15.67 -2.85
CA HIS A 61 0.23 -16.20 -4.19
C HIS A 61 1.08 -17.48 -4.10
N GLY A 62 1.99 -17.57 -3.14
CA GLY A 62 2.87 -18.71 -2.98
C GLY A 62 2.18 -19.92 -2.34
N PHE A 63 1.44 -19.70 -1.25
CA PHE A 63 0.91 -20.75 -0.40
C PHE A 63 -0.63 -20.78 -0.31
N GLY A 64 -1.33 -19.81 -0.88
CA GLY A 64 -2.79 -19.66 -0.77
C GLY A 64 -3.60 -20.94 -1.03
N PRO A 65 -3.33 -21.72 -2.11
CA PRO A 65 -4.04 -22.98 -2.37
C PRO A 65 -3.80 -24.08 -1.33
N LYS A 66 -2.74 -23.98 -0.52
CA LYS A 66 -2.43 -24.91 0.57
C LYS A 66 -3.08 -24.50 1.90
N LEU A 67 -3.66 -23.29 1.97
CA LEU A 67 -4.29 -22.75 3.18
C LEU A 67 -5.79 -23.04 3.20
N LYS A 68 -6.36 -23.10 4.40
CA LYS A 68 -7.83 -23.14 4.57
C LYS A 68 -8.45 -21.87 3.98
N GLU A 69 -9.63 -22.00 3.41
CA GLU A 69 -10.44 -20.93 2.78
C GLU A 69 -10.44 -19.61 3.58
N VAL A 70 -10.65 -19.71 4.90
CA VAL A 70 -10.70 -18.55 5.81
C VAL A 70 -9.36 -17.81 5.86
N TYR A 71 -8.24 -18.53 6.03
CA TYR A 71 -6.92 -17.92 6.08
C TYR A 71 -6.53 -17.29 4.74
N ARG A 72 -6.85 -17.96 3.62
CA ARG A 72 -6.62 -17.43 2.28
C ARG A 72 -7.35 -16.09 2.07
N LYS A 73 -8.65 -16.04 2.40
CA LYS A 73 -9.45 -14.80 2.28
C LYS A 73 -8.95 -13.70 3.20
N THR A 74 -8.58 -14.04 4.43
CA THR A 74 -8.10 -13.07 5.41
C THR A 74 -6.76 -12.47 4.98
N LEU A 75 -5.78 -13.29 4.58
CA LEU A 75 -4.49 -12.82 4.06
C LEU A 75 -4.69 -11.87 2.88
N TRP A 76 -5.49 -12.29 1.90
CA TRP A 76 -5.77 -11.49 0.72
C TRP A 76 -6.41 -10.13 1.05
N ARG A 77 -7.39 -10.11 1.96
CA ARG A 77 -8.01 -8.85 2.39
C ARG A 77 -7.02 -7.93 3.07
N PHE A 78 -6.13 -8.45 3.90
CA PHE A 78 -5.08 -7.64 4.50
C PHE A 78 -4.11 -7.11 3.44
N THR A 79 -3.69 -7.92 2.47
CA THR A 79 -2.90 -7.45 1.30
C THR A 79 -3.57 -6.23 0.65
N LEU A 80 -4.87 -6.32 0.35
CA LEU A 80 -5.61 -5.23 -0.29
C LEU A 80 -5.77 -3.98 0.59
N VAL A 81 -5.85 -4.14 1.91
CA VAL A 81 -5.85 -3.01 2.86
C VAL A 81 -4.50 -2.30 2.86
N PHE A 82 -3.39 -3.03 2.92
CA PHE A 82 -2.05 -2.43 2.89
C PHE A 82 -1.74 -1.73 1.56
N ILE A 83 -2.24 -2.24 0.43
CA ILE A 83 -2.17 -1.54 -0.86
C ILE A 83 -2.92 -0.19 -0.80
N ALA A 84 -4.13 -0.18 -0.24
CA ALA A 84 -4.92 1.04 -0.11
C ALA A 84 -4.29 2.05 0.85
N VAL A 85 -3.78 1.59 1.99
CA VAL A 85 -3.03 2.42 2.96
C VAL A 85 -1.83 3.05 2.30
N THR A 86 -1.08 2.30 1.49
CA THR A 86 0.06 2.82 0.72
C THR A 86 -0.37 3.98 -0.19
N GLY A 87 -1.42 3.79 -0.99
CA GLY A 87 -1.93 4.84 -1.87
C GLY A 87 -2.39 6.09 -1.13
N LEU A 88 -3.04 5.93 0.02
CA LEU A 88 -3.45 7.05 0.88
C LEU A 88 -2.25 7.80 1.45
N LEU A 89 -1.24 7.10 1.96
CA LEU A 89 -0.06 7.73 2.56
C LEU A 89 0.74 8.53 1.52
N ILE A 90 0.91 7.99 0.31
CA ILE A 90 1.58 8.71 -0.79
C ILE A 90 0.77 9.96 -1.17
N ALA A 91 -0.55 9.84 -1.31
CA ALA A 91 -1.42 10.99 -1.64
C ALA A 91 -1.41 12.05 -0.54
N MET A 92 -1.45 11.65 0.72
CA MET A 92 -1.32 12.56 1.86
C MET A 92 0.02 13.28 1.83
N SER A 93 1.11 12.55 1.59
CA SER A 93 2.45 13.13 1.51
C SER A 93 2.55 14.19 0.43
N ALA A 94 1.96 13.95 -0.75
CA ALA A 94 1.89 14.93 -1.82
C ALA A 94 0.97 16.12 -1.48
N ALA A 95 -0.15 15.88 -0.81
CA ALA A 95 -1.10 16.92 -0.42
C ALA A 95 -0.52 17.90 0.62
N LEU A 96 0.45 17.49 1.44
CA LEU A 96 1.08 18.38 2.43
C LEU A 96 1.68 19.66 1.82
N PHE A 97 2.08 19.63 0.55
CA PHE A 97 2.63 20.80 -0.15
C PHE A 97 1.57 21.87 -0.47
N PHE A 98 0.29 21.52 -0.45
CA PHE A 98 -0.82 22.38 -0.88
C PHE A 98 -1.73 22.80 0.27
N VAL A 99 -1.51 22.23 1.45
CA VAL A 99 -2.40 22.36 2.61
C VAL A 99 -1.70 23.20 3.67
N THR A 100 -2.41 24.18 4.22
CA THR A 100 -1.93 24.99 5.36
C THR A 100 -1.89 24.16 6.63
N GLU A 101 -1.18 24.63 7.67
CA GLU A 101 -1.13 23.93 8.96
C GLU A 101 -2.53 23.59 9.52
N ASN A 102 -3.48 24.53 9.42
CA ASN A 102 -4.87 24.32 9.84
C ASN A 102 -5.60 23.27 8.99
N GLY A 103 -5.23 23.12 7.72
CA GLY A 103 -5.82 22.14 6.80
C GLY A 103 -5.27 20.71 6.97
N LYS A 104 -4.13 20.52 7.66
CA LYS A 104 -3.56 19.17 7.88
C LYS A 104 -4.53 18.26 8.63
N ASN A 105 -5.27 18.79 9.61
CA ASN A 105 -6.28 18.01 10.33
C ASN A 105 -7.37 17.50 9.39
N ALA A 106 -7.84 18.33 8.46
CA ALA A 106 -8.83 17.93 7.46
C ALA A 106 -8.28 16.85 6.51
N LEU A 107 -6.99 16.92 6.15
CA LEU A 107 -6.31 15.88 5.37
C LEU A 107 -6.32 14.53 6.09
N TYR A 108 -5.94 14.50 7.38
CA TYR A 108 -5.94 13.29 8.20
C TYR A 108 -7.33 12.69 8.38
N ILE A 109 -8.35 13.53 8.64
CA ILE A 109 -9.74 13.09 8.76
C ILE A 109 -10.22 12.50 7.45
N THR A 110 -9.96 13.18 6.33
CA THR A 110 -10.32 12.69 4.98
C THR A 110 -9.69 11.32 4.71
N ALA A 111 -8.39 11.16 4.99
CA ALA A 111 -7.70 9.90 4.81
C ALA A 111 -8.27 8.77 5.68
N ALA A 112 -8.58 9.06 6.94
CA ALA A 112 -9.21 8.11 7.85
C ALA A 112 -10.60 7.67 7.36
N VAL A 113 -11.43 8.62 6.90
CA VAL A 113 -12.75 8.33 6.33
C VAL A 113 -12.61 7.44 5.08
N LEU A 114 -11.71 7.79 4.16
CA LEU A 114 -11.46 6.99 2.95
C LEU A 114 -11.00 5.57 3.29
N LEU A 115 -10.13 5.41 4.29
CA LEU A 115 -9.65 4.10 4.73
C LEU A 115 -10.78 3.26 5.33
N VAL A 116 -11.62 3.84 6.19
CA VAL A 116 -12.79 3.15 6.78
C VAL A 116 -13.78 2.75 5.68
N THR A 117 -14.08 3.65 4.74
CA THR A 117 -14.96 3.35 3.60
C THR A 117 -14.39 2.21 2.75
N TYR A 118 -13.08 2.22 2.48
CA TYR A 118 -12.42 1.15 1.73
C TYR A 118 -12.43 -0.19 2.48
N PHE A 119 -12.18 -0.18 3.79
CA PHE A 119 -12.25 -1.37 4.62
C PHE A 119 -13.66 -1.97 4.61
N GLN A 120 -14.71 -1.16 4.70
CA GLN A 120 -16.09 -1.63 4.59
C GLN A 120 -16.38 -2.21 3.19
N ARG A 121 -15.83 -1.61 2.13
CA ARG A 121 -15.96 -2.09 0.75
C ARG A 121 -15.30 -3.45 0.55
N ILE A 122 -14.10 -3.68 1.08
CA ILE A 122 -13.35 -4.93 0.87
C ILE A 122 -14.00 -6.14 1.55
N ARG A 123 -14.81 -5.92 2.60
CA ARG A 123 -15.61 -6.99 3.22
C ARG A 123 -16.62 -7.62 2.26
N LYS A 124 -17.09 -6.85 1.26
CA LYS A 124 -18.08 -7.28 0.26
C LYS A 124 -17.47 -7.54 -1.12
N LYS A 125 -16.44 -6.78 -1.51
CA LYS A 125 -15.79 -6.84 -2.83
C LYS A 125 -14.26 -6.83 -2.66
N ASP A 126 -13.68 -8.01 -2.46
CA ASP A 126 -12.24 -8.25 -2.30
C ASP A 126 -11.53 -8.58 -3.63
N SER A 127 -12.09 -8.15 -4.76
CA SER A 127 -11.39 -8.25 -6.04
C SER A 127 -10.24 -7.24 -6.11
N PHE A 128 -9.14 -7.62 -6.78
CA PHE A 128 -8.02 -6.70 -7.02
C PHE A 128 -8.46 -5.41 -7.74
N ARG A 129 -9.40 -5.52 -8.69
CA ARG A 129 -10.02 -4.36 -9.36
C ARG A 129 -10.62 -3.36 -8.37
N SER A 130 -11.18 -3.84 -7.26
CA SER A 130 -11.71 -2.99 -6.19
C SER A 130 -10.61 -2.10 -5.60
N ALA A 131 -9.43 -2.67 -5.35
CA ALA A 131 -8.25 -1.93 -4.89
C ALA A 131 -7.75 -0.93 -5.94
N VAL A 132 -7.62 -1.35 -7.20
CA VAL A 132 -7.17 -0.49 -8.31
C VAL A 132 -8.03 0.77 -8.42
N THR A 133 -9.36 0.62 -8.40
CA THR A 133 -10.27 1.79 -8.47
C THR A 133 -10.17 2.74 -7.28
N PHE A 134 -9.57 2.30 -6.17
CA PHE A 134 -9.35 3.12 -4.99
C PHE A 134 -7.99 3.81 -5.01
N TYR A 135 -6.90 3.07 -5.23
CA TYR A 135 -5.55 3.63 -5.10
C TYR A 135 -5.08 4.36 -6.38
N VAL A 136 -5.59 4.05 -7.56
CA VAL A 136 -5.16 4.72 -8.81
C VAL A 136 -5.48 6.22 -8.81
N PRO A 137 -6.70 6.68 -8.42
CA PRO A 137 -6.96 8.11 -8.27
C PRO A 137 -5.99 8.80 -7.28
N LEU A 138 -5.67 8.13 -6.18
CA LEU A 138 -4.72 8.64 -5.16
C LEU A 138 -3.31 8.77 -5.74
N MET A 139 -2.86 7.80 -6.53
CA MET A 139 -1.58 7.89 -7.26
C MET A 139 -1.60 9.02 -8.29
N GLY A 140 -2.71 9.20 -9.02
CA GLY A 140 -2.87 10.29 -9.98
C GLY A 140 -2.71 11.66 -9.33
N ILE A 141 -3.36 11.88 -8.19
CA ILE A 141 -3.19 13.11 -7.39
C ILE A 141 -1.71 13.28 -7.01
N SER A 142 -1.06 12.23 -6.53
CA SER A 142 0.34 12.27 -6.07
C SER A 142 1.32 12.62 -7.20
N LEU A 143 1.11 12.06 -8.39
CA LEU A 143 1.94 12.27 -9.58
C LEU A 143 1.79 13.67 -10.16
N VAL A 144 0.63 14.32 -10.01
CA VAL A 144 0.43 15.70 -10.46
C VAL A 144 0.93 16.69 -9.40
N ALA A 145 0.64 16.42 -8.13
CA ALA A 145 0.98 17.29 -7.01
C ALA A 145 2.49 17.44 -6.78
N SER A 146 3.26 16.34 -6.86
CA SER A 146 4.68 16.36 -6.50
C SER A 146 5.57 17.14 -7.50
N PRO A 147 5.45 16.96 -8.82
CA PRO A 147 6.22 17.74 -9.80
C PRO A 147 5.77 19.20 -9.87
N TRP A 148 4.47 19.48 -9.70
CA TRP A 148 3.93 20.84 -9.74
C TRP A 148 4.58 21.75 -8.70
N HIS A 149 4.79 21.25 -7.47
CA HIS A 149 5.47 22.02 -6.44
C HIS A 149 6.96 22.25 -6.77
N PHE A 150 7.63 21.28 -7.39
CA PHE A 150 9.06 21.38 -7.72
C PHE A 150 9.34 22.33 -8.89
N ILE A 151 8.43 22.42 -9.86
CA ILE A 151 8.62 23.23 -11.09
C ILE A 151 8.25 24.71 -10.86
N PHE A 152 7.25 25.00 -10.03
CA PHE A 152 6.67 26.36 -9.92
C PHE A 152 6.94 27.07 -8.59
N ARG A 153 7.70 26.47 -7.66
CA ARG A 153 8.02 27.07 -6.35
C ARG A 153 9.50 26.97 -5.94
N ILE A 154 10.40 26.72 -6.89
CA ILE A 154 11.84 27.01 -6.78
C ILE A 154 12.08 28.34 -7.49
#